data_AF-A0A0R2GRV8-F1
#
_entry.id   AF-A0A0R2GRV8-F1
#
_cell.length_a   1.000
_cell.length_b   1.000
_cell.length_c   1.000
_cell.angle_alpha   90.00
_cell.angle_beta   90.00
_cell.angle_gamma   90.00
#
_symmetry.space_group_name_H-M   'P 1'
#
loop_
_entity.id
_entity.type
_entity.pdbx_description
1 polymer ?
#
loop_
_entity_poly.entity_id
_entity_poly.type
_entity_poly.pdbx_seq_one_letter_code
_entity_poly.pdbx_strand_id
1 'polypeptide(L)'
;MKKWLDQVLTAGWAYDGGTALQGKELLLTTTMGGKLADYQPTGAQGHTVAEFLLPLTVTGEYVGMKLLPPFTVDNTVDITDSQLAAAAQRYHQLLLTP
;
A
#
# COMPACT_ATOMS: atom_id res chain seq x y z
N MET A 1 -8.07 1.96 -9.32
CA MET A 1 -6.63 2.18 -9.13
C MET A 1 -5.80 1.73 -10.34
N LYS A 2 -5.80 0.45 -10.76
CA LYS A 2 -4.92 -0.04 -11.85
C LYS A 2 -4.93 0.82 -13.12
N LYS A 3 -6.12 1.16 -13.63
CA LYS A 3 -6.26 2.04 -14.80
C LYS A 3 -5.59 3.42 -14.62
N TRP A 4 -5.61 3.98 -13.41
CA TRP A 4 -4.97 5.28 -13.14
C TRP A 4 -3.45 5.17 -13.25
N LEU A 5 -2.85 4.09 -12.73
CA LEU A 5 -1.41 3.84 -12.88
C LEU A 5 -1.05 3.78 -14.37
N ASP A 6 -1.82 3.04 -15.17
CA ASP A 6 -1.57 2.87 -16.61
C ASP A 6 -1.71 4.17 -17.42
N GLN A 7 -2.57 5.08 -16.97
CA GLN A 7 -2.87 6.30 -17.72
C GLN A 7 -2.07 7.52 -17.25
N VAL A 8 -1.56 7.51 -16.01
CA VAL A 8 -0.88 8.68 -15.41
C VAL A 8 0.62 8.48 -15.33
N LEU A 9 1.10 7.28 -14.99
CA LEU A 9 2.54 7.01 -14.99
C LEU A 9 2.94 6.69 -16.43
N THR A 10 3.22 7.72 -17.22
CA THR A 10 3.60 7.60 -18.63
C THR A 10 5.08 7.92 -18.86
N ALA A 11 5.63 7.39 -19.95
CA ALA A 11 6.95 7.74 -20.47
C ALA A 11 7.08 9.27 -20.71
N GLY A 12 8.28 9.81 -20.54
CA GLY A 12 8.57 11.24 -20.64
C GLY A 12 8.08 12.09 -19.46
N TRP A 13 7.29 11.52 -18.54
CA TRP A 13 6.81 12.20 -17.33
C TRP A 13 7.24 11.49 -16.06
N ALA A 14 6.85 10.21 -15.87
CA ALA A 14 7.20 9.43 -14.68
C ALA A 14 8.47 8.59 -14.87
N TYR A 15 8.73 8.11 -16.09
CA TYR A 15 9.88 7.27 -16.44
C TYR A 15 10.31 7.54 -17.88
N ASP A 16 11.35 6.84 -18.37
CA ASP A 16 11.87 6.96 -19.75
C ASP A 16 12.09 8.43 -20.18
N GLY A 17 13.01 9.10 -19.48
CA GLY A 17 13.29 10.54 -19.63
C GLY A 17 12.49 11.45 -18.71
N GLY A 18 11.43 10.95 -18.08
CA GLY A 18 10.69 11.65 -17.03
C GLY A 18 11.21 11.37 -15.62
N THR A 19 11.14 12.36 -14.73
CA THR A 19 11.60 12.26 -13.32
C THR A 19 10.59 12.80 -12.31
N ALA A 20 9.34 13.01 -12.71
CA ALA A 20 8.35 13.75 -11.92
C ALA A 20 8.08 13.17 -10.52
N LEU A 21 8.32 11.86 -10.33
CA LEU A 21 8.08 11.14 -9.08
C LEU A 21 9.35 10.78 -8.31
N GLN A 22 10.54 11.08 -8.86
CA GLN A 22 11.80 10.70 -8.22
C GLN A 22 11.95 11.35 -6.84
N GLY A 23 12.31 10.54 -5.85
CA GLY A 23 12.53 10.96 -4.47
C GLY A 23 11.26 11.26 -3.66
N LYS A 24 10.07 11.24 -4.27
CA LYS A 24 8.78 11.34 -3.56
C LYS A 24 8.48 10.07 -2.79
N GLU A 25 7.71 10.17 -1.73
CA GLU A 25 7.35 9.02 -0.90
C GLU A 25 6.06 8.35 -1.40
N LEU A 26 6.05 7.01 -1.35
CA LEU A 26 4.88 6.18 -1.63
C LEU A 26 4.49 5.42 -0.36
N LEU A 27 3.30 5.74 0.16
CA LEU A 27 2.64 4.98 1.21
C LEU A 27 1.50 4.15 0.62
N LEU A 28 1.61 2.82 0.70
CA LEU A 28 0.51 1.91 0.36
C LEU A 28 -0.37 1.71 1.59
N THR A 29 -1.63 2.15 1.50
CA THR A 29 -2.64 1.98 2.56
C THR A 29 -3.75 1.08 2.03
N THR A 30 -3.98 -0.07 2.67
CA THR A 30 -4.99 -1.04 2.20
C THR A 30 -5.73 -1.72 3.34
N THR A 31 -6.93 -2.23 3.04
CA THR A 31 -7.76 -3.00 3.97
C THR A 31 -7.98 -4.41 3.46
N MET A 32 -8.06 -5.38 4.37
CA MET A 32 -8.25 -6.79 4.06
C MET A 32 -9.45 -7.31 4.84
N GLY A 33 -10.35 -8.02 4.13
CA GLY A 33 -11.52 -8.61 4.76
C GLY A 33 -11.15 -9.73 5.74
N GLY A 34 -10.18 -10.57 5.36
CA GLY A 34 -9.68 -11.67 6.20
C GLY A 34 -8.74 -11.20 7.30
N LYS A 35 -8.46 -12.09 8.26
CA LYS A 35 -7.55 -11.81 9.38
C LYS A 35 -6.11 -11.81 8.90
N LEU A 36 -5.23 -11.05 9.56
CA LEU A 36 -3.81 -11.04 9.21
C LEU A 36 -3.18 -12.45 9.22
N ALA A 37 -3.64 -13.34 10.09
CA ALA A 37 -3.20 -14.74 10.16
C ALA A 37 -3.50 -15.57 8.90
N ASP A 38 -4.43 -15.12 8.05
CA ASP A 38 -4.69 -15.76 6.76
C ASP A 38 -3.63 -15.39 5.71
N TYR A 39 -2.93 -14.27 5.90
CA TYR A 39 -1.91 -13.74 4.99
C TYR A 39 -0.49 -14.18 5.39
N GLN A 40 -0.25 -15.49 5.30
CA GLN A 40 1.06 -16.11 5.50
C GLN A 40 1.11 -17.45 4.74
N PRO A 41 2.31 -18.05 4.53
CA PRO A 41 2.44 -19.27 3.74
C PRO A 41 1.56 -20.44 4.19
N THR A 42 1.30 -20.55 5.49
CA THR A 42 0.44 -21.58 6.09
C THR A 42 -1.02 -21.14 6.29
N GLY A 43 -1.34 -19.88 5.99
CA GLY A 43 -2.68 -19.30 6.14
C GLY A 43 -3.54 -19.49 4.89
N ALA A 44 -4.83 -19.13 4.99
CA ALA A 44 -5.80 -19.38 3.92
C ALA A 44 -5.48 -18.66 2.59
N GLN A 45 -4.74 -17.54 2.62
CA GLN A 45 -4.32 -16.80 1.42
C GLN A 45 -3.01 -17.32 0.83
N GLY A 46 -2.25 -18.14 1.57
CA GLY A 46 -1.00 -18.75 1.12
C GLY A 46 0.18 -17.79 0.90
N HIS A 47 -0.04 -16.49 1.10
CA HIS A 47 0.94 -15.43 0.85
C HIS A 47 0.80 -14.31 1.87
N THR A 48 1.91 -13.65 2.15
CA THR A 48 1.97 -12.44 2.98
C THR A 48 1.33 -11.25 2.28
N VAL A 49 0.89 -10.27 3.07
CA VAL A 49 0.41 -8.98 2.54
C VAL A 49 1.45 -8.33 1.64
N ALA A 50 2.74 -8.41 1.99
CA ALA A 50 3.82 -7.83 1.21
C ALA A 50 3.90 -8.43 -0.21
N GLU A 51 3.67 -9.73 -0.36
CA GLU A 51 3.63 -10.40 -1.67
C GLU A 51 2.45 -9.90 -2.52
N PHE A 52 1.27 -9.69 -1.92
CA PHE A 52 0.14 -9.10 -2.64
C PHE A 52 0.39 -7.66 -3.08
N LEU A 53 1.17 -6.89 -2.32
CA LEU A 53 1.50 -5.50 -2.62
C LEU A 53 2.69 -5.36 -3.58
N LEU A 54 3.41 -6.44 -3.88
CA LEU A 54 4.63 -6.43 -4.67
C LEU A 54 4.50 -5.68 -6.02
N PRO A 55 3.43 -5.82 -6.81
CA PRO A 55 3.32 -5.07 -8.07
C PRO A 55 3.30 -3.55 -7.87
N LEU A 56 2.76 -3.06 -6.76
CA LEU A 56 2.70 -1.63 -6.45
C LEU A 56 4.04 -1.12 -5.90
N THR A 57 4.69 -1.93 -5.05
CA THR A 57 6.06 -1.71 -4.57
C THR A 57 7.01 -1.54 -5.75
N VAL A 58 7.03 -2.51 -6.67
CA VAL A 58 7.90 -2.48 -7.86
C VAL A 58 7.56 -1.30 -8.79
N THR A 59 6.28 -0.97 -8.93
CA THR A 59 5.86 0.22 -9.70
C THR A 59 6.44 1.50 -9.11
N GLY A 60 6.39 1.67 -7.79
CA GLY A 60 6.96 2.83 -7.09
C GLY A 60 8.48 2.91 -7.21
N GLU A 61 9.17 1.79 -7.04
CA GLU A 61 10.62 1.69 -7.23
C GLU A 61 11.02 2.06 -8.67
N TYR A 62 10.28 1.55 -9.66
CA TYR A 62 10.55 1.79 -11.07
C TYR A 62 10.52 3.29 -11.43
N VAL A 63 9.60 4.06 -10.84
CA VAL A 63 9.49 5.51 -11.05
C VAL A 63 10.33 6.33 -10.05
N GLY A 64 11.18 5.67 -9.26
CA GLY A 64 12.15 6.29 -8.36
C GLY A 64 11.58 6.86 -7.07
N MET A 65 10.44 6.37 -6.60
CA MET A 65 9.87 6.78 -5.31
C MET A 65 10.54 6.07 -4.13
N LYS A 66 10.48 6.71 -2.96
CA LYS A 66 10.87 6.12 -1.68
C LYS A 66 9.68 5.38 -1.08
N LEU A 67 9.81 4.08 -0.87
CA LEU A 67 8.73 3.29 -0.29
C LEU A 67 8.69 3.46 1.23
N LEU A 68 7.50 3.76 1.74
CA LEU A 68 7.21 3.74 3.18
C LEU A 68 6.61 2.38 3.57
N PRO A 69 6.75 1.93 4.83
CA PRO A 69 6.09 0.72 5.30
C PRO A 69 4.57 0.79 5.04
N PRO A 70 3.96 -0.26 4.46
CA PRO A 70 2.54 -0.23 4.16
C PRO A 70 1.71 -0.15 5.43
N PHE A 71 0.63 0.63 5.38
CA PHE A 71 -0.38 0.64 6.43
C PHE A 71 -1.51 -0.30 6.07
N THR A 72 -1.82 -1.24 6.96
CA THR A 72 -2.89 -2.21 6.75
C THR A 72 -3.90 -2.26 7.88
N VAL A 73 -5.15 -2.56 7.51
CA VAL A 73 -6.22 -2.92 8.43
C VAL A 73 -6.78 -4.26 7.97
N ASP A 74 -6.68 -5.28 8.80
CA ASP A 74 -7.22 -6.61 8.53
C ASP A 74 -8.57 -6.84 9.24
N ASN A 75 -9.17 -8.00 9.00
CA ASN A 75 -10.42 -8.44 9.60
C ASN A 75 -11.57 -7.44 9.39
N THR A 76 -11.60 -6.72 8.26
CA THR A 76 -12.55 -5.61 8.07
C THR A 76 -14.00 -6.05 7.90
N VAL A 77 -14.25 -7.33 7.63
CA VAL A 77 -15.61 -7.89 7.63
C VAL A 77 -16.20 -7.91 9.04
N ASP A 78 -15.39 -8.19 10.06
CA ASP A 78 -15.81 -8.36 11.45
C ASP A 78 -15.22 -7.27 12.37
N ILE A 79 -14.80 -6.13 11.82
CA ILE A 79 -14.18 -5.06 12.60
C ILE A 79 -15.20 -4.37 13.50
N THR A 80 -14.87 -4.22 14.78
CA THR A 80 -15.70 -3.45 15.72
C THR A 80 -15.46 -1.95 15.58
N ASP A 81 -16.43 -1.13 16.00
CA ASP A 81 -16.29 0.33 16.01
C ASP A 81 -15.05 0.80 16.78
N SER A 82 -14.72 0.13 17.88
CA SER A 82 -13.54 0.44 18.68
C SER A 82 -12.22 0.18 17.93
N GLN A 83 -12.16 -0.93 17.18
CA GLN A 83 -10.99 -1.29 16.37
C GLN A 83 -10.87 -0.38 15.15
N LEU A 84 -11.99 -0.01 14.52
CA LEU A 84 -12.02 0.94 13.42
C LEU A 84 -11.54 2.32 13.88
N ALA A 85 -12.02 2.80 15.03
CA ALA A 85 -11.57 4.07 15.61
C ALA A 85 -10.06 4.05 15.94
N ALA A 86 -9.57 2.95 16.50
CA ALA A 86 -8.14 2.77 16.76
C ALA A 86 -7.32 2.74 15.45
N ALA A 87 -7.80 2.08 14.40
CA ALA A 87 -7.16 2.08 13.09
C ALA A 87 -7.10 3.49 12.47
N ALA A 88 -8.19 4.25 12.56
CA ALA A 88 -8.23 5.64 12.11
C ALA A 88 -7.23 6.52 12.86
N GLN A 89 -7.11 6.36 14.19
CA GLN A 89 -6.11 7.07 14.98
C GLN A 89 -4.67 6.73 14.59
N ARG A 90 -4.36 5.44 14.37
CA ARG A 90 -3.04 5.01 13.89
C ARG A 90 -2.72 5.59 12.53
N TYR A 91 -3.68 5.61 11.60
CA TYR A 91 -3.50 6.18 10.28
C TYR A 91 -3.28 7.70 10.35
N HIS A 92 -4.06 8.41 11.16
CA HIS A 92 -3.88 9.84 11.39
C HIS A 92 -2.48 10.16 11.94
N GLN A 93 -2.01 9.40 12.94
CA GLN A 93 -0.68 9.58 13.50
C GLN A 93 0.44 9.33 12.47
N LEU A 94 0.27 8.33 11.62
CA LEU A 94 1.21 8.03 10.53
C LEU A 94 1.37 9.23 9.59
N LEU A 95 0.27 9.88 9.20
CA LEU A 95 0.30 11.03 8.28
C LEU A 95 0.90 12.30 8.89
N LEU A 96 0.98 12.40 10.22
CA LEU A 96 1.60 13.51 10.93
C LEU A 96 3.11 13.31 11.16
N THR A 97 3.63 12.12 10.86
CA THR A 97 5.05 11.81 11.06
C THR A 97 5.78 12.11 9.75
N PRO A 98 6.72 13.08 9.75
CA PRO A 98 7.46 13.49 8.55
C PRO A 98 8.52 12.47 8.12
#